data_AF-A0A3A6P177-F1
#
_entry.id   AF-A0A3A6P177-F1
#
_cell.length_a   1.000
_cell.length_b   1.000
_cell.length_c   1.000
_cell.angle_alpha   90.00
_cell.angle_beta   90.00
_cell.angle_gamma   90.00
#
_symmetry.space_group_name_H-M   'P 1'
#
loop_
_entity.id
_entity.type
_entity.pdbx_description
1 polymer ?
#
loop_
_entity_poly.entity_id
_entity_poly.type
_entity_poly.pdbx_seq_one_letter_code
_entity_poly.pdbx_strand_id
1 'polypeptide(L)'
;MEKSNGFDYDDLQGLLRFGFGKLTESCFMLLDISDAAVARQWLAAAPVTSAATASPPPVTALQLAFSAPGLRTLGLREAVLAGFSDEFLTGMAGDESRSRRLGDILGNAPPHWQWGGEPERVPAVLLLLYARPGGMAAWRQRVEDNLFAAAFRVRAILPTHNIGPIEPFGFADGISQPVIDWERRQSTDLHERDRYSNLLAAGEVVLGYPNEYGLYTTRPLIDPREDGPAQVLPEAEETPSLKDFGRNGSYLVIRQLQQDVPGFWQFLDREAGSVPEKREELAAKMVGRQRDGAPLAPREAGDIPGIPPEAAFNHFTYERDGQGHHCPISAHIRRANPRSGDFPPGVTGFFPRLLKILGFGRQRPDEDLVASARFHRLLRRGRSYGPLLAPEDAVKPEAPAAERGLQFIVLGSSISRQFEFVQNAWVMSSKFGGVQQERDPLLGTREPLANGEATDSFRRPDPGGPVRQTRQLPQFVTVRGGGYFFMPGLRALRYLATSSAAGSTKDHA
;
A
#
# COMPACT_ATOMS: atom_id res chain seq x y z
N MET A 1 -31.39 -16.18 -14.48
CA MET A 1 -30.04 -15.63 -14.69
C MET A 1 -29.16 -16.32 -13.67
N GLU A 2 -28.42 -17.35 -14.08
CA GLU A 2 -27.48 -18.02 -13.18
C GLU A 2 -26.50 -16.97 -12.66
N LYS A 3 -26.43 -16.77 -11.34
CA LYS A 3 -25.36 -15.98 -10.75
C LYS A 3 -24.06 -16.64 -11.18
N SER A 4 -23.28 -15.98 -12.03
CA SER A 4 -21.95 -16.47 -12.37
C SER A 4 -21.20 -16.65 -11.05
N ASN A 5 -20.83 -17.89 -10.74
CA ASN A 5 -20.19 -18.26 -9.47
C ASN A 5 -18.73 -17.74 -9.37
N GLY A 6 -18.41 -16.67 -10.09
CA GLY A 6 -17.07 -16.12 -10.27
C GLY A 6 -17.03 -14.63 -9.94
N PHE A 7 -15.83 -14.16 -9.59
CA PHE A 7 -15.54 -12.75 -9.30
C PHE A 7 -15.87 -11.85 -10.51
N ASP A 8 -16.55 -10.72 -10.28
CA ASP A 8 -16.91 -9.75 -11.34
C ASP A 8 -15.69 -8.92 -11.75
N TYR A 9 -14.82 -9.51 -12.57
CA TYR A 9 -13.60 -8.86 -13.04
C TYR A 9 -13.85 -7.71 -14.02
N ASP A 10 -15.01 -7.67 -14.67
CA ASP A 10 -15.40 -6.60 -15.59
C ASP A 10 -15.73 -5.30 -14.84
N ASP A 11 -16.22 -5.42 -13.60
CA ASP A 11 -16.51 -4.27 -12.73
C ASP A 11 -15.31 -3.82 -11.89
N LEU A 12 -14.21 -4.58 -11.88
CA LEU A 12 -13.01 -4.29 -11.10
C LEU A 12 -12.00 -3.47 -11.92
N GLN A 13 -11.41 -2.43 -11.34
CA GLN A 13 -10.28 -1.73 -11.98
C GLN A 13 -9.01 -2.62 -12.03
N GLY A 14 -8.38 -2.70 -13.20
CA GLY A 14 -7.31 -3.66 -13.51
C GLY A 14 -6.05 -3.60 -12.65
N LEU A 15 -5.77 -2.47 -11.99
CA LEU A 15 -4.61 -2.31 -11.11
C LEU A 15 -4.62 -3.28 -9.93
N LEU A 16 -5.81 -3.68 -9.47
CA LEU A 16 -5.99 -4.67 -8.41
C LEU A 16 -5.43 -6.04 -8.81
N ARG A 17 -5.58 -6.43 -10.08
CA ARG A 17 -5.20 -7.77 -10.54
C ARG A 17 -3.84 -7.84 -11.24
N PHE A 18 -3.53 -6.89 -12.14
CA PHE A 18 -2.44 -7.08 -13.09
C PHE A 18 -1.14 -6.32 -12.80
N GLY A 19 -1.20 -5.20 -12.07
CA GLY A 19 -0.03 -4.35 -11.77
C GLY A 19 0.70 -3.72 -12.98
N PHE A 20 0.30 -4.09 -14.20
CA PHE A 20 0.75 -3.57 -15.48
C PHE A 20 2.28 -3.59 -15.69
N GLY A 21 2.97 -4.65 -15.24
CA GLY A 21 4.44 -4.73 -15.32
C GLY A 21 5.05 -4.66 -16.73
N LYS A 22 4.29 -5.03 -17.78
CA LYS A 22 4.71 -4.88 -19.20
C LYS A 22 4.43 -3.49 -19.78
N LEU A 23 3.67 -2.65 -19.08
CA LEU A 23 3.39 -1.27 -19.44
C LEU A 23 4.33 -0.38 -18.62
N THR A 24 5.58 -0.32 -19.07
CA THR A 24 6.69 0.29 -18.33
C THR A 24 6.69 1.82 -18.37
N GLU A 25 6.01 2.44 -19.34
CA GLU A 25 5.77 3.88 -19.29
C GLU A 25 4.56 4.17 -18.41
N SER A 26 4.72 5.11 -17.48
CA SER A 26 3.64 5.59 -16.62
C SER A 26 3.54 7.10 -16.66
N CYS A 27 2.34 7.62 -16.40
CA CYS A 27 2.12 9.04 -16.17
C CYS A 27 1.01 9.19 -15.14
N PHE A 28 1.36 9.70 -13.95
CA PHE A 28 0.43 9.85 -12.84
C PHE A 28 0.08 11.32 -12.71
N MET A 29 -1.20 11.65 -12.80
CA MET A 29 -1.68 13.03 -12.77
C MET A 29 -2.52 13.28 -11.54
N LEU A 30 -2.24 14.41 -10.89
CA LEU A 30 -3.07 14.97 -9.85
C LEU A 30 -3.98 16.02 -10.49
N LEU A 31 -5.28 15.82 -10.41
CA LEU A 31 -6.27 16.66 -11.07
C LEU A 31 -7.15 17.37 -10.05
N ASP A 32 -7.47 18.62 -10.33
CA ASP A 32 -8.60 19.31 -9.74
C ASP A 32 -9.78 19.27 -10.72
N ILE A 33 -11.01 19.20 -10.21
CA ILE A 33 -12.22 19.26 -11.05
C ILE A 33 -12.55 20.72 -11.31
N SER A 34 -12.56 21.11 -12.58
CA SER A 34 -12.91 22.47 -13.02
C SER A 34 -14.42 22.63 -13.23
N ASP A 35 -15.05 21.63 -13.84
CA ASP A 35 -16.50 21.57 -14.03
C ASP A 35 -16.99 20.16 -13.72
N ALA A 36 -17.83 20.02 -12.69
CA ALA A 36 -18.34 18.73 -12.25
C ALA A 36 -19.25 18.05 -13.27
N ALA A 37 -20.05 18.81 -14.03
CA ALA A 37 -20.93 18.25 -15.05
C ALA A 37 -20.13 17.72 -16.24
N VAL A 38 -19.12 18.46 -16.69
CA VAL A 38 -18.23 18.03 -17.78
C VAL A 38 -17.34 16.88 -17.32
N ALA A 39 -16.86 16.89 -16.07
CA ALA A 39 -16.12 15.77 -15.51
C ALA A 39 -16.95 14.48 -15.48
N ARG A 40 -18.23 14.54 -15.10
CA ARG A 40 -19.14 13.39 -15.17
C ARG A 40 -19.33 12.88 -16.60
N GLN A 41 -19.45 13.77 -17.59
CA GLN A 41 -19.50 13.39 -19.00
C GLN A 41 -18.21 12.68 -19.44
N TRP A 42 -17.05 13.20 -19.04
CA TRP A 42 -15.77 12.55 -19.33
C TRP A 42 -15.68 11.16 -18.68
N LEU A 43 -16.10 11.03 -17.42
CA LEU A 43 -16.14 9.73 -16.71
C LEU A 43 -17.01 8.70 -17.42
N ALA A 44 -18.11 9.11 -18.06
CA ALA A 44 -18.97 8.21 -18.83
C ALA A 44 -18.25 7.58 -20.04
N ALA A 45 -17.30 8.32 -20.63
CA ALA A 45 -16.57 7.91 -21.84
C ALA A 45 -15.14 7.40 -21.56
N ALA A 46 -14.63 7.61 -20.34
CA ALA A 46 -13.25 7.31 -19.99
C ALA A 46 -12.95 5.80 -20.18
N PRO A 47 -11.87 5.44 -20.92
CA PRO A 47 -11.52 4.05 -21.22
C PRO A 47 -10.80 3.37 -20.03
N VAL A 48 -11.44 3.35 -18.86
CA VAL A 48 -10.91 2.74 -17.64
C VAL A 48 -10.76 1.22 -17.85
N THR A 49 -9.55 0.72 -17.60
CA THR A 49 -9.21 -0.68 -17.88
C THR A 49 -9.68 -1.58 -16.76
N SER A 50 -10.50 -2.59 -17.08
CA SER A 50 -11.00 -3.57 -16.11
C SER A 50 -9.95 -4.63 -15.74
N ALA A 51 -10.27 -5.48 -14.77
CA ALA A 51 -9.46 -6.62 -14.35
C ALA A 51 -9.79 -7.91 -15.11
N ALA A 52 -10.59 -7.83 -16.17
CA ALA A 52 -10.85 -8.94 -17.06
C ALA A 52 -9.60 -9.27 -17.89
N THR A 53 -9.35 -10.55 -18.11
CA THR A 53 -8.25 -11.00 -18.97
C THR A 53 -8.62 -10.75 -20.43
N ALA A 54 -7.77 -10.02 -21.15
CA ALA A 54 -7.90 -9.79 -22.58
C ALA A 54 -6.83 -10.57 -23.37
N SER A 55 -7.20 -11.04 -24.56
CA SER A 55 -6.29 -11.63 -25.54
C SER A 55 -6.49 -10.95 -26.90
N PRO A 56 -5.51 -10.18 -27.42
CA PRO A 56 -4.20 -9.92 -26.82
C PRO A 56 -4.28 -9.03 -25.56
N PRO A 57 -3.26 -9.05 -24.67
CA PRO A 57 -3.20 -8.14 -23.53
C PRO A 57 -3.17 -6.66 -23.97
N PRO A 58 -3.77 -5.74 -23.19
CA PRO A 58 -3.84 -4.34 -23.55
C PRO A 58 -2.44 -3.71 -23.69
N VAL A 59 -2.33 -2.74 -24.60
CA VAL A 59 -1.10 -1.97 -24.85
C VAL A 59 -1.03 -0.67 -24.05
N THR A 60 -2.16 -0.25 -23.49
CA THR A 60 -2.33 0.93 -22.64
C THR A 60 -3.34 0.61 -21.54
N ALA A 61 -3.25 1.29 -20.41
CA ALA A 61 -4.26 1.23 -19.37
C ALA A 61 -4.51 2.61 -18.74
N LEU A 62 -5.74 2.82 -18.27
CA LEU A 62 -6.17 3.99 -17.50
C LEU A 62 -6.83 3.49 -16.22
N GLN A 63 -6.46 4.07 -15.08
CA GLN A 63 -7.09 3.84 -13.78
C GLN A 63 -7.39 5.18 -13.11
N LEU A 64 -8.43 5.23 -12.29
CA LEU A 64 -8.93 6.44 -11.64
C LEU A 64 -9.21 6.19 -10.16
N ALA A 65 -8.76 7.10 -9.31
CA ALA A 65 -9.12 7.12 -7.89
C ALA A 65 -9.46 8.54 -7.45
N PHE A 66 -10.35 8.69 -6.48
CA PHE A 66 -10.91 9.98 -6.05
C PHE A 66 -10.64 10.20 -4.57
N SER A 67 -10.25 11.42 -4.20
CA SER A 67 -10.22 11.82 -2.80
C SER A 67 -11.65 12.08 -2.30
N ALA A 68 -11.86 12.12 -0.98
CA ALA A 68 -13.18 12.46 -0.43
C ALA A 68 -13.67 13.85 -0.90
N PRO A 69 -12.84 14.92 -0.93
CA PRO A 69 -13.21 16.19 -1.56
C PRO A 69 -13.56 16.05 -3.04
N GLY A 70 -12.83 15.21 -3.80
CA GLY A 70 -13.12 14.97 -5.21
C GLY A 70 -14.49 14.31 -5.45
N LEU A 71 -14.85 13.31 -4.65
CA LEU A 71 -16.19 12.69 -4.70
C LEU A 71 -17.30 13.70 -4.37
N ARG A 72 -17.07 14.55 -3.36
CA ARG A 72 -17.99 15.65 -3.02
C ARG A 72 -18.16 16.63 -4.18
N THR A 73 -17.06 17.05 -4.83
CA THR A 73 -17.12 17.96 -5.98
C THR A 73 -17.85 17.33 -7.18
N LEU A 74 -17.76 16.01 -7.38
CA LEU A 74 -18.55 15.30 -8.39
C LEU A 74 -20.05 15.23 -8.08
N GLY A 75 -20.47 15.60 -6.87
CA GLY A 75 -21.87 15.62 -6.45
C GLY A 75 -22.31 14.38 -5.68
N LEU A 76 -21.38 13.55 -5.16
CA LEU A 76 -21.74 12.45 -4.29
C LEU A 76 -22.39 12.99 -3.01
N ARG A 77 -23.59 12.50 -2.68
CA ARG A 77 -24.35 12.95 -1.50
C ARG A 77 -23.55 12.71 -0.22
N GLU A 78 -23.58 13.65 0.73
CA GLU A 78 -22.85 13.51 2.01
C GLU A 78 -23.27 12.26 2.79
N ALA A 79 -24.54 11.85 2.74
CA ALA A 79 -25.00 10.62 3.39
C ALA A 79 -24.32 9.36 2.82
N VAL A 80 -24.01 9.35 1.52
CA VAL A 80 -23.26 8.26 0.88
C VAL A 80 -21.78 8.39 1.21
N LEU A 81 -21.22 9.59 1.15
CA LEU A 81 -19.82 9.85 1.47
C LEU A 81 -19.51 9.43 2.93
N ALA A 82 -20.39 9.72 3.88
CA ALA A 82 -20.26 9.32 5.29
C ALA A 82 -20.21 7.80 5.53
N GLY A 83 -20.54 6.98 4.52
CA GLY A 83 -20.39 5.52 4.58
C GLY A 83 -18.95 5.02 4.37
N PHE A 84 -18.01 5.88 4.00
CA PHE A 84 -16.59 5.53 3.92
C PHE A 84 -15.91 5.58 5.30
N SER A 85 -14.65 5.13 5.35
CA SER A 85 -13.87 5.15 6.60
C SER A 85 -13.44 6.57 6.99
N ASP A 86 -13.33 6.81 8.29
CA ASP A 86 -12.93 8.11 8.85
C ASP A 86 -11.58 8.59 8.32
N GLU A 87 -10.64 7.65 8.10
CA GLU A 87 -9.32 7.97 7.55
C GLU A 87 -9.42 8.50 6.13
N PHE A 88 -10.24 7.87 5.27
CA PHE A 88 -10.47 8.36 3.92
C PHE A 88 -11.16 9.74 3.92
N LEU A 89 -12.16 9.92 4.78
CA LEU A 89 -12.91 11.17 4.89
C LEU A 89 -12.06 12.33 5.39
N THR A 90 -11.24 12.08 6.41
CA THR A 90 -10.32 13.08 6.98
C THR A 90 -9.12 13.32 6.05
N GLY A 91 -8.66 12.29 5.35
CA GLY A 91 -7.48 12.32 4.52
C GLY A 91 -6.16 12.13 5.28
N MET A 92 -5.08 11.86 4.54
CA MET A 92 -3.77 11.49 5.07
C MET A 92 -3.16 12.56 5.99
N ALA A 93 -3.22 13.83 5.59
CA ALA A 93 -2.68 14.96 6.34
C ALA A 93 -3.74 15.72 7.16
N GLY A 94 -4.99 15.24 7.19
CA GLY A 94 -6.11 15.98 7.79
C GLY A 94 -6.17 15.94 9.32
N ASP A 95 -5.30 15.18 9.98
CA ASP A 95 -5.21 15.09 11.44
C ASP A 95 -3.74 15.05 11.87
N GLU A 96 -3.36 15.93 12.80
CA GLU A 96 -1.99 16.03 13.30
C GLU A 96 -1.55 14.73 14.03
N SER A 97 -2.49 14.09 14.72
CA SER A 97 -2.22 12.81 15.40
C SER A 97 -1.91 11.71 14.39
N ARG A 98 -2.59 11.66 13.24
CA ARG A 98 -2.28 10.77 12.11
C ARG A 98 -0.89 11.05 11.55
N SER A 99 -0.54 12.32 11.29
CA SER A 99 0.80 12.66 10.80
C SER A 99 1.90 12.14 11.73
N ARG A 100 1.74 12.29 13.06
CA ARG A 100 2.67 11.71 14.04
C ARG A 100 2.75 10.18 13.96
N ARG A 101 1.61 9.48 13.89
CA ARG A 101 1.56 8.01 13.76
C ARG A 101 2.21 7.52 12.47
N LEU A 102 2.11 8.27 11.38
CA LEU A 102 2.73 7.92 10.10
C LEU A 102 4.23 8.25 10.03
N GLY A 103 4.78 8.98 11.00
CA GLY A 103 6.15 9.48 10.96
C GLY A 103 6.32 10.73 10.09
N ASP A 104 5.23 11.42 9.79
CA ASP A 104 5.18 12.62 8.96
C ASP A 104 5.39 13.85 9.83
N ILE A 105 6.61 13.93 10.35
CA ILE A 105 7.08 14.94 11.31
C ILE A 105 8.43 15.49 10.85
N LEU A 106 8.88 16.60 11.46
CA LEU A 106 10.13 17.27 11.11
C LEU A 106 10.20 17.52 9.59
N GLY A 107 11.28 17.12 8.92
CA GLY A 107 11.43 17.28 7.46
C GLY A 107 10.41 16.53 6.60
N ASN A 108 9.65 15.58 7.19
CA ASN A 108 8.55 14.87 6.52
C ASN A 108 7.17 15.45 6.83
N ALA A 109 7.08 16.55 7.60
CA ALA A 109 5.79 17.10 7.99
C ALA A 109 4.97 17.59 6.78
N PRO A 110 3.63 17.46 6.81
CA PRO A 110 2.75 17.87 5.71
C PRO A 110 2.97 19.28 5.13
N PRO A 111 3.32 20.32 5.91
CA PRO A 111 3.63 21.64 5.35
C PRO A 111 4.80 21.66 4.35
N HIS A 112 5.71 20.67 4.42
CA HIS A 112 6.83 20.52 3.49
C HIS A 112 6.48 19.70 2.25
N TRP A 113 5.24 19.19 2.15
CA TRP A 113 4.80 18.42 1.01
C TRP A 113 4.46 19.35 -0.17
N GLN A 114 4.85 18.90 -1.36
CA GLN A 114 4.54 19.53 -2.64
C GLN A 114 3.03 19.42 -2.96
N TRP A 115 2.36 18.37 -2.47
CA TRP A 115 0.92 18.16 -2.66
C TRP A 115 0.33 17.31 -1.52
N GLY A 116 -0.99 17.43 -1.31
CA GLY A 116 -1.75 16.64 -0.33
C GLY A 116 -1.53 16.97 1.15
N GLY A 117 -0.53 17.80 1.48
CA GLY A 117 -0.17 18.13 2.87
C GLY A 117 -1.07 19.18 3.54
N GLU A 118 -1.88 19.89 2.77
CA GLU A 118 -2.88 20.87 3.24
C GLU A 118 -4.19 20.61 2.49
N PRO A 119 -5.36 20.92 3.08
CA PRO A 119 -6.67 20.68 2.44
C PRO A 119 -6.78 21.21 1.01
N GLU A 120 -6.27 22.42 0.73
CA GLU A 120 -6.30 23.08 -0.58
C GLU A 120 -5.34 22.43 -1.60
N ARG A 121 -4.38 21.63 -1.12
CA ARG A 121 -3.40 20.89 -1.93
C ARG A 121 -3.81 19.44 -2.14
N VAL A 122 -4.93 18.97 -1.58
CA VAL A 122 -5.46 17.64 -1.85
C VAL A 122 -6.09 17.62 -3.25
N PRO A 123 -5.58 16.82 -4.20
CA PRO A 123 -6.18 16.73 -5.53
C PRO A 123 -7.51 15.99 -5.47
N ALA A 124 -8.44 16.34 -6.36
CA ALA A 124 -9.73 15.71 -6.47
C ALA A 124 -9.63 14.29 -7.06
N VAL A 125 -8.78 14.12 -8.08
CA VAL A 125 -8.62 12.86 -8.81
C VAL A 125 -7.14 12.51 -8.94
N LEU A 126 -6.82 11.24 -8.70
CA LEU A 126 -5.58 10.61 -9.11
C LEU A 126 -5.85 9.79 -10.38
N LEU A 127 -5.23 10.20 -11.48
CA LEU A 127 -5.34 9.53 -12.77
C LEU A 127 -4.01 8.81 -13.07
N LEU A 128 -4.07 7.51 -13.34
CA LEU A 128 -2.90 6.67 -13.57
C LEU A 128 -2.92 6.13 -15.01
N LEU A 129 -2.01 6.61 -15.85
CA LEU A 129 -1.80 6.10 -17.19
C LEU A 129 -0.64 5.12 -17.21
N TYR A 130 -0.81 4.06 -17.99
CA TYR A 130 0.21 3.08 -18.30
C TYR A 130 0.25 2.84 -19.80
N ALA A 131 1.45 2.69 -20.37
CA ALA A 131 1.63 2.35 -21.77
C ALA A 131 2.86 1.45 -21.96
N ARG A 132 2.89 0.72 -23.08
CA ARG A 132 4.13 0.12 -23.59
C ARG A 132 5.15 1.23 -23.93
N PRO A 133 6.46 0.90 -23.98
CA PRO A 133 7.48 1.82 -24.48
C PRO A 133 7.08 2.50 -25.80
N GLY A 134 7.22 3.83 -25.87
CA GLY A 134 6.84 4.68 -26.99
C GLY A 134 5.34 5.00 -27.09
N GLY A 135 4.49 4.44 -26.23
CA GLY A 135 3.03 4.55 -26.33
C GLY A 135 2.42 5.71 -25.52
N MET A 136 3.14 6.29 -24.55
CA MET A 136 2.56 7.25 -23.62
C MET A 136 2.07 8.53 -24.29
N ALA A 137 2.82 9.09 -25.25
CA ALA A 137 2.43 10.34 -25.90
C ALA A 137 1.08 10.22 -26.65
N ALA A 138 0.92 9.16 -27.45
CA ALA A 138 -0.34 8.88 -28.14
C ALA A 138 -1.46 8.51 -27.15
N TRP A 139 -1.13 7.87 -26.02
CA TRP A 139 -2.12 7.55 -25.01
C TRP A 139 -2.65 8.80 -24.31
N ARG A 140 -1.75 9.68 -23.88
CA ARG A 140 -2.04 10.99 -23.31
C ARG A 140 -2.93 11.82 -24.23
N GLN A 141 -2.59 11.92 -25.51
CA GLN A 141 -3.41 12.65 -26.49
C GLN A 141 -4.86 12.12 -26.60
N ARG A 142 -5.08 10.81 -26.42
CA ARG A 142 -6.43 10.23 -26.46
C ARG A 142 -7.22 10.46 -25.18
N VAL A 143 -6.55 10.52 -24.03
CA VAL A 143 -7.19 10.68 -22.72
C VAL A 143 -7.42 12.15 -22.39
N GLU A 144 -6.43 13.00 -22.70
CA GLU A 144 -6.43 14.45 -22.48
C GLU A 144 -7.07 15.19 -23.67
N ASP A 145 -8.28 14.76 -24.06
CA ASP A 145 -9.04 15.38 -25.14
C ASP A 145 -9.69 16.72 -24.71
N ASN A 146 -10.47 17.34 -25.59
CA ASN A 146 -11.15 18.62 -25.28
C ASN A 146 -12.11 18.49 -24.09
N LEU A 147 -12.73 17.32 -23.89
CA LEU A 147 -13.65 17.10 -22.79
C LEU A 147 -12.88 16.99 -21.47
N PHE A 148 -11.73 16.31 -21.46
CA PHE A 148 -10.81 16.29 -20.33
C PHE A 148 -10.33 17.70 -19.96
N ALA A 149 -9.89 18.48 -20.94
CA ALA A 149 -9.38 19.84 -20.72
C ALA A 149 -10.44 20.79 -20.14
N ALA A 150 -11.72 20.59 -20.49
CA ALA A 150 -12.84 21.32 -19.91
C ALA A 150 -13.24 20.79 -18.52
N ALA A 151 -13.08 19.49 -18.27
CA ALA A 151 -13.43 18.85 -17.01
C ALA A 151 -12.41 19.11 -15.88
N PHE A 152 -11.12 19.12 -16.20
CA PHE A 152 -10.05 19.04 -15.21
C PHE A 152 -8.95 20.07 -15.42
N ARG A 153 -8.41 20.57 -14.31
CA ARG A 153 -7.12 21.24 -14.27
C ARG A 153 -6.06 20.25 -13.80
N VAL A 154 -5.02 20.05 -14.60
CA VAL A 154 -3.84 19.28 -14.17
C VAL A 154 -3.06 20.09 -13.15
N ARG A 155 -3.12 19.69 -11.88
CA ARG A 155 -2.38 20.33 -10.79
C ARG A 155 -0.90 20.00 -10.86
N ALA A 156 -0.59 18.72 -11.05
CA ALA A 156 0.76 18.22 -11.17
C ALA A 156 0.77 16.90 -11.94
N ILE A 157 1.86 16.67 -12.67
CA ILE A 157 2.21 15.37 -13.19
C ILE A 157 3.33 14.83 -12.31
N LEU A 158 3.07 13.74 -11.59
CA LEU A 158 4.06 13.13 -10.73
C LEU A 158 5.16 12.49 -11.59
N PRO A 159 6.44 12.69 -11.23
CA PRO A 159 7.54 12.09 -11.96
C PRO A 159 7.42 10.57 -11.84
N THR A 160 7.62 9.88 -12.97
CA THR A 160 7.79 8.43 -13.02
C THR A 160 8.85 8.09 -14.05
N HIS A 161 9.67 7.09 -13.76
CA HIS A 161 10.76 6.65 -14.62
C HIS A 161 10.98 5.14 -14.42
N ASN A 162 11.08 4.39 -15.51
CA ASN A 162 11.36 2.96 -15.44
C ASN A 162 12.88 2.74 -15.31
N ILE A 163 13.31 2.27 -14.14
CA ILE A 163 14.70 1.87 -13.87
C ILE A 163 14.88 0.34 -13.85
N GLY A 164 13.90 -0.41 -14.34
CA GLY A 164 13.88 -1.87 -14.31
C GLY A 164 13.26 -2.42 -13.02
N PRO A 165 13.62 -3.66 -12.62
CA PRO A 165 13.01 -4.35 -11.48
C PRO A 165 13.56 -3.93 -10.11
N ILE A 166 14.29 -2.82 -10.06
CA ILE A 166 14.94 -2.31 -8.85
C ILE A 166 14.30 -1.01 -8.36
N GLU A 167 14.42 -0.74 -7.07
CA GLU A 167 14.17 0.57 -6.49
C GLU A 167 15.45 1.45 -6.48
N PRO A 168 15.35 2.77 -6.27
CA PRO A 168 16.47 3.69 -6.38
C PRO A 168 17.70 3.41 -5.52
N PHE A 169 17.60 2.77 -4.35
CA PHE A 169 18.77 2.34 -3.59
C PHE A 169 19.51 1.17 -4.25
N GLY A 170 18.93 0.51 -5.25
CA GLY A 170 19.58 -0.54 -6.06
C GLY A 170 19.13 -1.97 -5.72
N PHE A 171 18.06 -2.14 -4.94
CA PHE A 171 17.52 -3.45 -4.56
C PHE A 171 16.36 -3.86 -5.45
N ALA A 172 16.28 -5.15 -5.77
CA ALA A 172 15.12 -5.71 -6.46
C ALA A 172 13.83 -5.51 -5.63
N ASP A 173 12.81 -4.94 -6.25
CA ASP A 173 11.50 -4.69 -5.64
C ASP A 173 10.37 -5.44 -6.37
N GLY A 174 9.17 -5.46 -5.80
CA GLY A 174 7.99 -6.13 -6.35
C GLY A 174 7.93 -7.63 -6.09
N ILE A 175 8.91 -8.21 -5.36
CA ILE A 175 9.03 -9.66 -5.13
C ILE A 175 7.90 -10.20 -4.25
N SER A 176 7.70 -9.61 -3.06
CA SER A 176 6.71 -10.10 -2.10
C SER A 176 5.42 -9.31 -2.21
N GLN A 177 4.41 -9.94 -2.81
CA GLN A 177 3.03 -9.47 -2.89
C GLN A 177 2.09 -10.56 -2.34
N PRO A 178 0.97 -10.21 -1.70
CA PRO A 178 -0.04 -11.19 -1.35
C PRO A 178 -0.66 -11.80 -2.60
N VAL A 179 -1.00 -13.08 -2.53
CA VAL A 179 -1.87 -13.74 -3.51
C VAL A 179 -3.30 -13.60 -3.02
N ILE A 180 -4.21 -13.22 -3.90
CA ILE A 180 -5.62 -13.02 -3.54
C ILE A 180 -6.42 -14.25 -3.97
N ASP A 181 -7.21 -14.78 -3.06
CA ASP A 181 -8.17 -15.84 -3.34
C ASP A 181 -9.42 -15.25 -4.02
N TRP A 182 -9.28 -14.97 -5.32
CA TRP A 182 -10.38 -14.46 -6.14
C TRP A 182 -11.55 -15.44 -6.28
N GLU A 183 -11.29 -16.73 -6.12
CA GLU A 183 -12.29 -17.79 -6.25
C GLU A 183 -13.06 -18.02 -4.94
N ARG A 184 -12.67 -17.33 -3.85
CA ARG A 184 -13.32 -17.40 -2.52
C ARG A 184 -13.45 -18.83 -2.01
N ARG A 185 -12.45 -19.66 -2.26
CA ARG A 185 -12.41 -21.08 -1.84
C ARG A 185 -11.89 -21.24 -0.42
N GLN A 186 -11.13 -20.28 0.08
CA GLN A 186 -10.49 -20.34 1.38
C GLN A 186 -11.48 -20.04 2.51
N SER A 187 -11.41 -20.82 3.58
CA SER A 187 -12.12 -20.56 4.83
C SER A 187 -11.60 -19.27 5.49
N THR A 188 -12.50 -18.49 6.09
CA THR A 188 -12.14 -17.34 6.94
C THR A 188 -12.19 -17.71 8.43
N ASP A 189 -12.37 -18.99 8.78
CA ASP A 189 -12.31 -19.46 10.16
C ASP A 189 -10.89 -19.27 10.72
N LEU A 190 -10.80 -18.54 11.83
CA LEU A 190 -9.54 -18.21 12.48
C LEU A 190 -8.82 -19.44 13.05
N HIS A 191 -9.56 -20.48 13.45
CA HIS A 191 -9.01 -21.71 14.02
C HIS A 191 -8.47 -22.67 12.95
N GLU A 192 -9.01 -22.59 11.74
CA GLU A 192 -8.49 -23.30 10.57
C GLU A 192 -7.24 -22.61 9.98
N ARG A 193 -7.00 -21.35 10.36
CA ARG A 193 -5.94 -20.48 9.81
C ARG A 193 -5.05 -19.88 10.90
N ASP A 194 -4.48 -20.77 11.71
CA ASP A 194 -3.58 -20.46 12.83
C ASP A 194 -2.12 -20.21 12.42
N ARG A 195 -1.79 -20.27 11.13
CA ARG A 195 -0.42 -20.04 10.60
C ARG A 195 -0.37 -18.91 9.58
N TYR A 196 0.85 -18.44 9.31
CA TYR A 196 1.09 -17.46 8.26
C TYR A 196 0.62 -17.98 6.89
N SER A 197 -0.09 -17.12 6.17
CA SER A 197 -0.54 -17.34 4.80
C SER A 197 -0.20 -16.12 3.96
N ASN A 198 0.30 -16.35 2.74
CA ASN A 198 0.41 -15.32 1.71
C ASN A 198 -0.84 -15.27 0.81
N LEU A 199 -1.71 -16.28 0.89
CA LEU A 199 -3.04 -16.28 0.30
C LEU A 199 -4.00 -15.51 1.20
N LEU A 200 -4.69 -14.52 0.63
CA LEU A 200 -5.61 -13.64 1.34
C LEU A 200 -7.03 -13.70 0.80
N ALA A 201 -8.00 -13.55 1.69
CA ALA A 201 -9.37 -13.27 1.34
C ALA A 201 -9.47 -11.99 0.49
N ALA A 202 -10.30 -12.01 -0.56
CA ALA A 202 -10.47 -10.86 -1.45
C ALA A 202 -10.90 -9.58 -0.72
N GLY A 203 -11.67 -9.72 0.37
CA GLY A 203 -12.12 -8.61 1.21
C GLY A 203 -11.00 -7.84 1.93
N GLU A 204 -9.75 -8.30 1.93
CA GLU A 204 -8.60 -7.52 2.42
C GLU A 204 -8.14 -6.45 1.43
N VAL A 205 -8.47 -6.60 0.15
CA VAL A 205 -8.01 -5.67 -0.89
C VAL A 205 -9.17 -5.03 -1.64
N VAL A 206 -10.31 -5.72 -1.73
CA VAL A 206 -11.48 -5.27 -2.47
C VAL A 206 -12.68 -5.13 -1.54
N LEU A 207 -13.30 -3.96 -1.53
CA LEU A 207 -14.53 -3.68 -0.78
C LEU A 207 -15.72 -4.47 -1.36
N GLY A 208 -16.68 -4.80 -0.49
CA GLY A 208 -17.87 -5.57 -0.87
C GLY A 208 -17.67 -7.09 -0.90
N TYR A 209 -16.59 -7.59 -0.30
CA TYR A 209 -16.32 -9.03 -0.12
C TYR A 209 -15.94 -9.33 1.35
N PRO A 210 -16.20 -10.57 1.83
CA PRO A 210 -15.73 -11.00 3.13
C PRO A 210 -14.21 -10.90 3.25
N ASN A 211 -13.77 -10.30 4.35
CA ASN A 211 -12.38 -10.13 4.72
C ASN A 211 -11.88 -11.33 5.56
N GLU A 212 -10.67 -11.25 6.10
CA GLU A 212 -10.04 -12.33 6.86
C GLU A 212 -10.71 -12.66 8.19
N TYR A 213 -11.71 -11.86 8.61
CA TYR A 213 -12.60 -12.08 9.75
C TYR A 213 -13.96 -12.64 9.34
N GLY A 214 -14.19 -12.90 8.04
CA GLY A 214 -15.50 -13.26 7.50
C GLY A 214 -16.51 -12.11 7.49
N LEU A 215 -16.04 -10.88 7.72
CA LEU A 215 -16.88 -9.67 7.79
C LEU A 215 -16.71 -8.80 6.54
N TYR A 216 -17.66 -7.90 6.32
CA TYR A 216 -17.55 -6.89 5.28
C TYR A 216 -17.00 -5.60 5.88
N THR A 217 -15.97 -5.02 5.26
CA THR A 217 -15.50 -3.69 5.68
C THR A 217 -16.59 -2.65 5.39
N THR A 218 -16.76 -1.71 6.32
CA THR A 218 -17.69 -0.57 6.19
C THR A 218 -17.48 0.15 4.86
N ARG A 219 -18.60 0.40 4.18
CA ARG A 219 -18.64 1.05 2.88
C ARG A 219 -20.02 1.65 2.62
N PRO A 220 -20.15 2.58 1.67
CA PRO A 220 -21.44 3.19 1.39
C PRO A 220 -22.43 2.23 0.75
N LEU A 221 -23.57 2.05 1.41
CA LEU A 221 -24.74 1.34 0.91
C LEU A 221 -25.87 2.35 0.66
N ILE A 222 -26.57 2.20 -0.46
CA ILE A 222 -27.57 3.15 -0.94
C ILE A 222 -28.92 2.44 -1.11
N ASP A 223 -30.01 2.99 -0.57
CA ASP A 223 -31.35 2.52 -0.91
C ASP A 223 -31.71 3.02 -2.32
N PRO A 224 -31.92 2.12 -3.30
CA PRO A 224 -32.24 2.54 -4.66
C PRO A 224 -33.60 3.25 -4.80
N ARG A 225 -34.44 3.23 -3.75
CA ARG A 225 -35.69 4.00 -3.70
C ARG A 225 -35.46 5.47 -3.40
N GLU A 226 -34.35 5.81 -2.74
CA GLU A 226 -33.95 7.19 -2.42
C GLU A 226 -33.04 7.79 -3.50
N ASP A 227 -32.42 6.94 -4.32
CA ASP A 227 -31.45 7.33 -5.33
C ASP A 227 -31.56 6.43 -6.57
N GLY A 228 -32.42 6.83 -7.51
CA GLY A 228 -32.70 6.06 -8.73
C GLY A 228 -31.45 5.65 -9.53
N PRO A 229 -30.45 6.55 -9.74
CA PRO A 229 -29.19 6.19 -10.37
C PRO A 229 -28.44 5.03 -9.71
N ALA A 230 -28.63 4.77 -8.41
CA ALA A 230 -27.96 3.67 -7.69
C ALA A 230 -28.33 2.27 -8.21
N GLN A 231 -29.37 2.14 -9.04
CA GLN A 231 -29.74 0.86 -9.66
C GLN A 231 -28.65 0.21 -10.52
N VAL A 232 -27.69 1.00 -11.04
CA VAL A 232 -26.55 0.47 -11.81
C VAL A 232 -25.52 -0.25 -10.91
N LEU A 233 -25.52 0.06 -9.61
CA LEU A 233 -24.58 -0.51 -8.66
C LEU A 233 -24.92 -1.98 -8.36
N PRO A 234 -23.92 -2.78 -7.97
CA PRO A 234 -24.17 -4.12 -7.44
C PRO A 234 -25.03 -4.12 -6.18
N GLU A 235 -25.65 -5.26 -5.88
CA GLU A 235 -26.31 -5.49 -4.58
C GLU A 235 -25.26 -5.77 -3.49
N ALA A 236 -25.53 -5.30 -2.27
CA ALA A 236 -24.75 -5.72 -1.11
C ALA A 236 -25.08 -7.18 -0.78
N GLU A 237 -24.06 -8.04 -0.65
CA GLU A 237 -24.27 -9.48 -0.41
C GLU A 237 -24.98 -9.75 0.93
N GLU A 238 -24.65 -8.96 1.94
CA GLU A 238 -25.18 -9.07 3.30
C GLU A 238 -26.54 -8.40 3.48
N THR A 239 -26.88 -7.42 2.62
CA THR A 239 -28.17 -6.71 2.65
C THR A 239 -28.66 -6.48 1.22
N PRO A 240 -29.22 -7.51 0.53
CA PRO A 240 -29.52 -7.44 -0.90
C PRO A 240 -30.54 -6.37 -1.32
N SER A 241 -31.30 -5.81 -0.37
CA SER A 241 -32.20 -4.68 -0.61
C SER A 241 -31.46 -3.36 -0.88
N LEU A 242 -30.18 -3.26 -0.54
CA LEU A 242 -29.35 -2.08 -0.73
C LEU A 242 -28.34 -2.28 -1.86
N LYS A 243 -27.94 -1.15 -2.45
CA LYS A 243 -26.95 -1.06 -3.51
C LYS A 243 -25.59 -0.65 -2.95
N ASP A 244 -24.54 -1.30 -3.39
CA ASP A 244 -23.20 -1.18 -2.83
C ASP A 244 -22.31 -0.32 -3.72
N PHE A 245 -22.07 0.93 -3.31
CA PHE A 245 -21.20 1.85 -4.03
C PHE A 245 -19.72 1.52 -3.85
N GLY A 246 -19.37 0.89 -2.73
CA GLY A 246 -18.00 0.49 -2.42
C GLY A 246 -17.55 -0.76 -3.16
N ARG A 247 -18.49 -1.62 -3.59
CA ARG A 247 -18.17 -2.93 -4.19
C ARG A 247 -17.23 -2.82 -5.38
N ASN A 248 -16.30 -3.79 -5.47
CA ASN A 248 -15.27 -3.84 -6.52
C ASN A 248 -14.34 -2.61 -6.52
N GLY A 249 -14.39 -1.78 -5.47
CA GLY A 249 -13.46 -0.71 -5.22
C GLY A 249 -12.40 -1.08 -4.19
N SER A 250 -11.42 -0.20 -4.02
CA SER A 250 -10.33 -0.34 -3.05
C SER A 250 -9.88 1.04 -2.58
N TYR A 251 -9.42 1.16 -1.34
CA TYR A 251 -8.68 2.35 -0.95
C TYR A 251 -7.29 2.30 -1.58
N LEU A 252 -6.88 3.42 -2.16
CA LEU A 252 -5.58 3.64 -2.75
C LEU A 252 -4.82 4.66 -1.91
N VAL A 253 -3.73 4.21 -1.30
CA VAL A 253 -2.77 5.07 -0.61
C VAL A 253 -1.62 5.35 -1.55
N ILE A 254 -1.27 6.62 -1.72
CA ILE A 254 -0.09 7.02 -2.49
C ILE A 254 0.80 7.93 -1.64
N ARG A 255 2.12 7.70 -1.72
CA ARG A 255 3.15 8.57 -1.13
C ARG A 255 4.27 8.80 -2.14
N GLN A 256 4.65 10.05 -2.34
CA GLN A 256 5.85 10.42 -3.07
C GLN A 256 7.03 10.41 -2.09
N LEU A 257 7.86 9.38 -2.18
CA LEU A 257 9.00 9.14 -1.31
C LEU A 257 10.27 9.48 -2.08
N GLN A 258 10.93 10.59 -1.76
CA GLN A 258 12.26 10.90 -2.28
C GLN A 258 13.31 10.08 -1.54
N GLN A 259 14.30 9.55 -2.25
CA GLN A 259 15.38 8.74 -1.71
C GLN A 259 16.73 9.43 -1.90
N ASP A 260 17.45 9.65 -0.80
CA ASP A 260 18.84 10.11 -0.79
C ASP A 260 19.79 8.93 -1.04
N VAL A 261 19.86 8.52 -2.31
CA VAL A 261 20.69 7.39 -2.75
C VAL A 261 22.18 7.64 -2.49
N PRO A 262 22.77 8.81 -2.79
CA PRO A 262 24.15 9.11 -2.39
C PRO A 262 24.34 9.06 -0.88
N GLY A 263 23.49 9.72 -0.09
CA GLY A 263 23.60 9.73 1.37
C GLY A 263 23.51 8.34 1.98
N PHE A 264 22.65 7.47 1.43
CA PHE A 264 22.58 6.05 1.81
C PHE A 264 23.91 5.34 1.57
N TRP A 265 24.41 5.31 0.33
CA TRP A 265 25.61 4.54 0.00
C TRP A 265 26.89 5.10 0.63
N GLN A 266 27.02 6.42 0.73
CA GLN A 266 28.15 7.09 1.40
C GLN A 266 28.15 6.84 2.91
N PHE A 267 26.97 6.86 3.56
CA PHE A 267 26.86 6.50 4.97
C PHE A 267 27.32 5.06 5.21
N LEU A 268 26.81 4.12 4.41
CA LEU A 268 27.15 2.71 4.54
C LEU A 268 28.62 2.43 4.26
N ASP A 269 29.23 3.13 3.30
CA ASP A 269 30.65 3.01 3.00
C ASP A 269 31.52 3.41 4.19
N ARG A 270 31.19 4.55 4.81
CA ARG A 270 31.89 5.02 6.01
C ARG A 270 31.77 4.01 7.16
N GLU A 271 30.56 3.52 7.45
CA GLU A 271 30.34 2.53 8.51
C GLU A 271 31.03 1.18 8.21
N ALA A 272 31.23 0.87 6.93
CA ALA A 272 31.95 -0.32 6.48
C ALA A 272 33.49 -0.14 6.45
N GLY A 273 34.01 1.06 6.72
CA GLY A 273 35.43 1.38 6.57
C GLY A 273 35.91 1.31 5.12
N SER A 274 35.04 1.70 4.18
CA SER A 274 35.25 1.65 2.73
C SER A 274 35.56 0.26 2.17
N VAL A 275 35.10 -0.79 2.85
CA VAL A 275 35.17 -2.19 2.39
C VAL A 275 33.87 -2.54 1.64
N PRO A 276 33.92 -2.77 0.31
CA PRO A 276 32.71 -2.98 -0.51
C PRO A 276 31.82 -4.13 -0.02
N GLU A 277 32.39 -5.26 0.39
CA GLU A 277 31.64 -6.44 0.82
C GLU A 277 30.87 -6.17 2.13
N LYS A 278 31.50 -5.44 3.07
CA LYS A 278 30.85 -5.05 4.34
C LYS A 278 29.76 -4.01 4.12
N ARG A 279 29.95 -3.11 3.14
CA ARG A 279 28.97 -2.10 2.73
C ARG A 279 27.72 -2.79 2.18
N GLU A 280 27.89 -3.72 1.26
CA GLU A 280 26.80 -4.53 0.70
C GLU A 280 26.09 -5.37 1.76
N GLU A 281 26.84 -6.01 2.67
CA GLU A 281 26.26 -6.77 3.78
C GLU A 281 25.41 -5.88 4.69
N LEU A 282 25.89 -4.69 5.06
CA LEU A 282 25.13 -3.75 5.89
C LEU A 282 23.86 -3.27 5.18
N ALA A 283 23.96 -2.92 3.89
CA ALA A 283 22.82 -2.52 3.09
C ALA A 283 21.76 -3.64 3.04
N ALA A 284 22.20 -4.87 2.74
CA ALA A 284 21.34 -6.04 2.69
C ALA A 284 20.69 -6.34 4.05
N LYS A 285 21.40 -6.15 5.16
CA LYS A 285 20.87 -6.31 6.52
C LYS A 285 19.82 -5.25 6.85
N MET A 286 19.97 -4.01 6.40
CA MET A 286 18.97 -2.95 6.57
C MET A 286 17.69 -3.24 5.78
N VAL A 287 17.82 -3.71 4.53
CA VAL A 287 16.67 -4.06 3.69
C VAL A 287 16.02 -5.37 4.14
N GLY A 288 16.83 -6.37 4.49
CA GLY A 288 16.48 -7.76 4.76
C GLY A 288 16.57 -8.69 3.52
N ARG A 289 17.12 -8.18 2.41
CA ARG A 289 17.40 -8.91 1.17
C ARG A 289 18.74 -8.47 0.58
N GLN A 290 19.37 -9.34 -0.18
CA GLN A 290 20.44 -8.97 -1.10
C GLN A 290 19.89 -8.10 -2.24
N ARG A 291 20.78 -7.38 -2.95
CA ARG A 291 20.40 -6.51 -4.08
C ARG A 291 19.63 -7.22 -5.17
N ASP A 292 19.98 -8.48 -5.46
CA ASP A 292 19.28 -9.32 -6.45
C ASP A 292 17.89 -9.78 -6.01
N GLY A 293 17.52 -9.53 -4.75
CA GLY A 293 16.25 -9.92 -4.15
C GLY A 293 16.29 -11.18 -3.30
N ALA A 294 17.42 -11.90 -3.25
CA ALA A 294 17.54 -13.10 -2.42
C ALA A 294 17.31 -12.74 -0.93
N PRO A 295 16.42 -13.45 -0.21
CA PRO A 295 16.15 -13.14 1.19
C PRO A 295 17.33 -13.51 2.08
N LEU A 296 17.56 -12.72 3.13
CA LEU A 296 18.54 -13.09 4.15
C LEU A 296 18.05 -14.22 5.06
N ALA A 297 16.74 -14.28 5.30
CA ALA A 297 16.14 -15.31 6.13
C ALA A 297 16.24 -16.69 5.45
N PRO A 298 16.51 -17.76 6.22
CA PRO A 298 16.58 -19.10 5.68
C PRO A 298 15.23 -19.53 5.08
N ARG A 299 15.31 -20.31 4.00
CA ARG A 299 14.14 -20.88 3.35
C ARG A 299 13.37 -21.80 4.30
N GLU A 300 12.05 -21.70 4.27
CA GLU A 300 11.13 -22.61 4.95
C GLU A 300 11.00 -23.92 4.18
N ALA A 301 10.92 -25.04 4.90
CA ALA A 301 10.83 -26.36 4.27
C ALA A 301 9.37 -26.74 3.92
N GLY A 302 8.41 -26.32 4.75
CA GLY A 302 6.99 -26.61 4.56
C GLY A 302 6.29 -25.64 3.60
N ASP A 303 5.13 -26.06 3.09
CA ASP A 303 4.30 -25.25 2.22
C ASP A 303 3.83 -23.97 2.92
N ILE A 304 3.87 -22.85 2.19
CA ILE A 304 3.28 -21.59 2.63
C ILE A 304 2.13 -21.24 1.67
N PRO A 305 0.86 -21.25 2.12
CA PRO A 305 -0.28 -20.96 1.24
C PRO A 305 -0.10 -19.62 0.51
N GLY A 306 -0.30 -19.63 -0.81
CA GLY A 306 -0.11 -18.46 -1.67
C GLY A 306 1.35 -18.12 -2.00
N ILE A 307 2.31 -18.98 -1.68
CA ILE A 307 3.69 -18.92 -2.20
C ILE A 307 3.98 -20.28 -2.84
N PRO A 308 4.07 -20.36 -4.18
CA PRO A 308 4.37 -21.63 -4.82
C PRO A 308 5.85 -22.01 -4.62
N PRO A 309 6.22 -23.30 -4.69
CA PRO A 309 7.58 -23.77 -4.39
C PRO A 309 8.69 -23.12 -5.24
N GLU A 310 8.39 -22.75 -6.48
CA GLU A 310 9.30 -22.05 -7.41
C GLU A 310 9.58 -20.60 -7.01
N ALA A 311 8.74 -19.97 -6.19
CA ALA A 311 8.92 -18.61 -5.68
C ALA A 311 9.94 -18.58 -4.52
N ALA A 312 11.14 -19.13 -4.76
CA ALA A 312 12.19 -19.33 -3.76
C ALA A 312 12.52 -18.07 -2.96
N PHE A 313 12.49 -16.90 -3.60
CA PHE A 313 12.83 -15.62 -2.96
C PHE A 313 11.79 -15.16 -1.94
N ASN A 314 10.62 -15.79 -1.86
CA ASN A 314 9.61 -15.46 -0.86
C ASN A 314 9.29 -16.60 0.12
N HIS A 315 9.89 -17.77 -0.05
CA HIS A 315 9.54 -18.99 0.67
C HIS A 315 10.20 -19.09 2.06
N PHE A 316 9.85 -18.19 2.99
CA PHE A 316 10.36 -18.14 4.38
C PHE A 316 9.33 -17.54 5.34
N THR A 317 9.47 -17.71 6.66
CA THR A 317 8.52 -17.18 7.67
C THR A 317 9.18 -16.47 8.86
N TYR A 318 10.53 -16.46 8.90
CA TYR A 318 11.37 -16.06 10.04
C TYR A 318 11.32 -17.00 11.26
N GLU A 319 10.56 -18.10 11.24
CA GLU A 319 10.51 -19.05 12.37
C GLU A 319 11.88 -19.62 12.71
N ARG A 320 12.68 -19.92 11.68
CA ARG A 320 14.07 -20.40 11.81
C ARG A 320 15.09 -19.28 12.07
N ASP A 321 14.64 -18.03 12.24
CA ASP A 321 15.48 -16.85 12.48
C ASP A 321 14.82 -15.91 13.52
N GLY A 322 14.22 -16.49 14.57
CA GLY A 322 13.50 -15.74 15.61
C GLY A 322 14.37 -14.67 16.29
N GLN A 323 15.67 -14.93 16.48
CA GLN A 323 16.63 -13.99 17.08
C GLN A 323 17.21 -12.97 16.10
N GLY A 324 16.88 -13.05 14.80
CA GLY A 324 17.35 -12.12 13.78
C GLY A 324 18.85 -12.17 13.49
N HIS A 325 19.46 -13.34 13.61
CA HIS A 325 20.86 -13.57 13.28
C HIS A 325 21.10 -13.45 11.76
N HIS A 326 20.15 -13.95 10.95
CA HIS A 326 20.22 -13.88 9.50
C HIS A 326 19.61 -12.59 8.97
N CYS A 327 18.35 -12.32 9.29
CA CYS A 327 17.63 -11.10 8.93
C CYS A 327 17.33 -10.31 10.22
N PRO A 328 18.01 -9.18 10.47
CA PRO A 328 17.79 -8.40 11.69
C PRO A 328 16.31 -8.09 11.91
N ILE A 329 15.87 -8.09 13.17
CA ILE A 329 14.47 -7.82 13.54
C ILE A 329 14.03 -6.44 13.02
N SER A 330 14.95 -5.47 13.03
CA SER A 330 14.70 -4.12 12.52
C SER A 330 14.74 -3.98 10.99
N ALA A 331 15.09 -5.03 10.23
CA ALA A 331 15.19 -4.94 8.77
C ALA A 331 13.85 -4.55 8.13
N HIS A 332 13.92 -3.76 7.04
CA HIS A 332 12.75 -3.16 6.40
C HIS A 332 11.67 -4.18 6.05
N ILE A 333 12.02 -5.27 5.34
CA ILE A 333 11.03 -6.28 4.95
C ILE A 333 10.48 -7.09 6.13
N ARG A 334 11.18 -7.15 7.26
CA ARG A 334 10.75 -7.88 8.46
C ARG A 334 9.80 -7.02 9.29
N ARG A 335 10.00 -5.71 9.34
CA ARG A 335 9.02 -4.76 9.89
C ARG A 335 7.78 -4.64 9.01
N ALA A 336 7.95 -4.47 7.70
CA ALA A 336 6.83 -4.28 6.79
C ALA A 336 5.94 -5.53 6.63
N ASN A 337 6.49 -6.73 6.87
CA ASN A 337 5.75 -7.98 6.95
C ASN A 337 6.48 -8.95 7.90
N PRO A 338 6.08 -8.99 9.19
CA PRO A 338 6.71 -9.84 10.20
C PRO A 338 6.49 -11.34 9.99
N ARG A 339 5.57 -11.74 9.11
CA ARG A 339 5.20 -13.13 8.82
C ARG A 339 4.80 -13.89 10.09
N SER A 340 5.57 -14.88 10.51
CA SER A 340 5.38 -15.61 11.76
C SER A 340 6.17 -15.00 12.94
N GLY A 341 6.92 -13.92 12.72
CA GLY A 341 7.72 -13.27 13.76
C GLY A 341 6.92 -12.61 14.89
N ASP A 342 5.62 -12.39 14.69
CA ASP A 342 4.71 -11.83 15.70
C ASP A 342 4.05 -12.90 16.59
N PHE A 343 4.37 -14.20 16.41
CA PHE A 343 3.87 -15.25 17.28
C PHE A 343 4.63 -15.27 18.62
N PRO A 344 3.95 -15.35 19.77
CA PRO A 344 4.60 -15.81 20.99
C PRO A 344 5.09 -17.26 20.77
N PRO A 345 6.33 -17.61 21.15
CA PRO A 345 6.85 -18.94 20.94
C PRO A 345 6.10 -19.98 21.79
N GLY A 346 5.66 -21.05 21.12
CA GLY A 346 5.41 -22.35 21.75
C GLY A 346 3.95 -22.71 22.02
N VAL A 347 3.27 -23.32 21.04
CA VAL A 347 2.31 -24.41 21.31
C VAL A 347 2.27 -25.37 20.12
N THR A 348 2.89 -26.54 20.23
CA THR A 348 2.82 -27.61 19.21
C THR A 348 2.29 -28.89 19.86
N GLY A 349 0.98 -29.16 19.76
CA GLY A 349 0.38 -30.43 20.18
C GLY A 349 -1.14 -30.42 20.33
N PHE A 350 -1.78 -31.58 20.14
CA PHE A 350 -3.24 -31.78 20.27
C PHE A 350 -3.74 -31.55 21.71
N PHE A 351 -3.05 -32.10 22.72
CA PHE A 351 -3.43 -31.95 24.12
C PHE A 351 -3.34 -30.50 24.64
N PRO A 352 -2.25 -29.73 24.39
CA PRO A 352 -2.19 -28.31 24.73
C PRO A 352 -3.30 -27.47 24.06
N ARG A 353 -3.67 -27.79 22.81
CA ARG A 353 -4.75 -27.13 22.07
C ARG A 353 -6.12 -27.41 22.70
N LEU A 354 -6.40 -28.65 23.11
CA LEU A 354 -7.65 -29.04 23.77
C LEU A 354 -7.79 -28.41 25.17
N LEU A 355 -6.72 -28.40 25.98
CA LEU A 355 -6.67 -27.70 27.27
C LEU A 355 -6.95 -26.20 27.13
N LYS A 356 -6.41 -25.57 26.06
CA LYS A 356 -6.64 -24.15 25.74
C LYS A 356 -8.07 -23.87 25.28
N ILE A 357 -8.69 -24.75 24.47
CA ILE A 357 -10.12 -24.66 24.08
C ILE A 357 -11.04 -24.74 25.32
N LEU A 358 -10.67 -25.54 26.32
CA LEU A 358 -11.44 -25.72 27.56
C LEU A 358 -11.13 -24.67 28.64
N GLY A 359 -10.28 -23.67 28.37
CA GLY A 359 -9.98 -22.56 29.29
C GLY A 359 -9.05 -22.92 30.45
N PHE A 360 -8.53 -24.14 30.52
CA PHE A 360 -7.58 -24.57 31.55
C PHE A 360 -6.15 -24.35 31.06
N GLY A 361 -5.47 -23.33 31.58
CA GLY A 361 -4.09 -23.01 31.23
C GLY A 361 -3.84 -21.60 30.67
N ARG A 362 -4.78 -20.66 30.80
CA ARG A 362 -4.49 -19.23 30.59
C ARG A 362 -3.45 -18.77 31.61
N GLN A 363 -2.17 -18.71 31.23
CA GLN A 363 -1.16 -18.05 32.06
C GLN A 363 -1.03 -16.55 31.76
N ARG A 364 -1.47 -16.05 30.58
CA ARG A 364 -1.66 -14.61 30.34
C ARG A 364 -2.79 -14.31 29.33
N PRO A 365 -3.39 -13.09 29.33
CA PRO A 365 -4.52 -12.71 28.48
C PRO A 365 -4.19 -12.46 26.99
N ASP A 366 -2.92 -12.50 26.59
CA ASP A 366 -2.37 -12.01 25.32
C ASP A 366 -2.01 -13.11 24.28
N GLU A 367 -2.31 -14.38 24.56
CA GLU A 367 -2.03 -15.47 23.60
C GLU A 367 -3.13 -15.67 22.54
N ASP A 368 -3.33 -14.66 21.68
CA ASP A 368 -4.08 -14.83 20.44
C ASP A 368 -3.16 -15.44 19.38
N LEU A 369 -3.38 -16.72 19.05
CA LEU A 369 -2.55 -17.54 18.14
C LEU A 369 -2.84 -17.24 16.66
N VAL A 370 -3.21 -16.02 16.33
CA VAL A 370 -3.40 -15.63 14.94
C VAL A 370 -2.16 -14.90 14.49
N ALA A 371 -1.60 -15.28 13.32
CA ALA A 371 -0.58 -14.49 12.65
C ALA A 371 -1.17 -13.10 12.37
N SER A 372 -1.00 -12.15 13.30
CA SER A 372 -1.55 -10.79 13.20
C SER A 372 -1.18 -10.16 11.86
N ALA A 373 0.02 -10.49 11.37
CA ALA A 373 0.53 -10.06 10.08
C ALA A 373 -0.35 -10.38 8.86
N ARG A 374 -1.22 -11.40 8.92
CA ARG A 374 -2.21 -11.72 7.87
C ARG A 374 -3.20 -10.57 7.63
N PHE A 375 -3.56 -9.81 8.67
CA PHE A 375 -4.57 -8.77 8.61
C PHE A 375 -4.03 -7.41 8.17
N HIS A 376 -2.71 -7.29 8.03
CA HIS A 376 -2.01 -6.03 7.78
C HIS A 376 -1.31 -6.03 6.41
N ARG A 377 -1.78 -6.88 5.49
CA ARG A 377 -1.13 -7.08 4.20
C ARG A 377 -1.45 -5.96 3.23
N LEU A 378 -0.45 -5.54 2.46
CA LEU A 378 -0.54 -4.45 1.50
C LEU A 378 -0.30 -4.98 0.08
N LEU A 379 -1.15 -4.60 -0.87
CA LEU A 379 -0.91 -4.85 -2.30
C LEU A 379 -0.20 -3.65 -2.91
N ARG A 380 1.11 -3.76 -3.18
CA ARG A 380 1.93 -2.63 -3.67
C ARG A 380 1.91 -2.52 -5.19
N ARG A 381 1.80 -1.29 -5.69
CA ARG A 381 1.65 -0.94 -7.12
C ARG A 381 2.48 0.28 -7.54
N GLY A 382 3.56 0.55 -6.81
CA GLY A 382 4.37 1.75 -7.02
C GLY A 382 5.13 1.81 -8.34
N ARG A 383 5.71 2.98 -8.61
CA ARG A 383 6.64 3.25 -9.71
C ARG A 383 7.82 4.08 -9.22
N SER A 384 9.01 3.76 -9.68
CA SER A 384 10.20 4.59 -9.44
C SER A 384 10.12 5.90 -10.21
N TYR A 385 10.92 6.87 -9.80
CA TYR A 385 11.14 8.12 -10.53
C TYR A 385 12.55 8.64 -10.35
N GLY A 386 12.97 9.51 -11.27
CA GLY A 386 14.33 10.02 -11.35
C GLY A 386 15.29 9.12 -12.12
N PRO A 387 16.47 9.64 -12.47
CA PRO A 387 17.48 8.88 -13.19
C PRO A 387 18.09 7.79 -12.28
N LEU A 388 18.38 6.63 -12.87
CA LEU A 388 19.12 5.56 -12.22
C LEU A 388 20.51 6.08 -11.82
N LEU A 389 20.90 5.79 -10.58
CA LEU A 389 22.26 5.99 -10.07
C LEU A 389 22.70 4.68 -9.45
N ALA A 390 23.69 4.01 -10.06
CA ALA A 390 24.20 2.75 -9.56
C ALA A 390 24.88 2.95 -8.18
N PRO A 391 24.79 1.99 -7.25
CA PRO A 391 25.46 2.06 -5.94
C PRO A 391 26.95 2.42 -6.01
N GLU A 392 27.64 1.91 -7.02
CA GLU A 392 29.08 2.11 -7.26
C GLU A 392 29.41 3.55 -7.66
N ASP A 393 28.44 4.28 -8.23
CA ASP A 393 28.54 5.70 -8.52
C ASP A 393 28.00 6.56 -7.37
N ALA A 394 26.97 6.09 -6.67
CA ALA A 394 26.36 6.78 -5.53
C ALA A 394 27.31 6.95 -4.35
N VAL A 395 28.23 6.02 -4.15
CA VAL A 395 29.23 6.07 -3.06
C VAL A 395 30.27 7.19 -3.24
N LYS A 396 30.43 7.72 -4.47
CA LYS A 396 31.43 8.75 -4.76
C LYS A 396 31.01 10.10 -4.15
N PRO A 397 31.94 10.91 -3.60
CA PRO A 397 31.63 12.22 -3.04
C PRO A 397 30.93 13.17 -4.02
N GLU A 398 31.28 13.09 -5.31
CA GLU A 398 30.75 13.89 -6.41
C GLU A 398 29.48 13.31 -7.06
N ALA A 399 28.83 12.33 -6.43
CA ALA A 399 27.63 11.70 -6.95
C ALA A 399 26.52 12.73 -7.28
N PRO A 400 25.80 12.56 -8.41
CA PRO A 400 24.84 13.56 -8.87
C PRO A 400 23.62 13.66 -7.95
N ALA A 401 23.30 14.89 -7.53
CA ALA A 401 22.20 15.23 -6.63
C ALA A 401 20.81 15.27 -7.30
N ALA A 402 20.58 14.51 -8.38
CA ALA A 402 19.28 14.49 -9.06
C ALA A 402 18.18 13.90 -8.16
N GLU A 403 16.96 14.44 -8.25
CA GLU A 403 15.81 13.92 -7.52
C GLU A 403 15.42 12.53 -8.03
N ARG A 404 15.26 11.58 -7.12
CA ARG A 404 14.85 10.20 -7.40
C ARG A 404 14.12 9.61 -6.21
N GLY A 405 13.31 8.59 -6.46
CA GLY A 405 12.50 7.98 -5.41
C GLY A 405 11.43 7.05 -5.93
N LEU A 406 10.38 6.86 -5.12
CA LEU A 406 9.22 6.03 -5.41
C LEU A 406 7.92 6.84 -5.32
N GLN A 407 7.06 6.67 -6.31
CA GLN A 407 5.62 6.80 -6.14
C GLN A 407 5.13 5.52 -5.48
N PHE A 408 5.18 5.46 -4.15
CA PHE A 408 4.70 4.32 -3.39
C PHE A 408 3.18 4.28 -3.47
N ILE A 409 2.61 3.17 -3.96
CA ILE A 409 1.16 2.97 -4.07
C ILE A 409 0.80 1.66 -3.39
N VAL A 410 -0.23 1.70 -2.55
CA VAL A 410 -0.83 0.53 -1.90
C VAL A 410 -2.33 0.50 -2.14
N LEU A 411 -2.85 -0.70 -2.37
CA LEU A 411 -4.27 -1.01 -2.42
C LEU A 411 -4.66 -1.87 -1.21
N GLY A 412 -5.83 -1.60 -0.64
CA GLY A 412 -6.37 -2.28 0.54
C GLY A 412 -7.84 -1.94 0.78
N SER A 413 -8.53 -2.72 1.60
CA SER A 413 -9.93 -2.45 1.98
C SER A 413 -10.05 -1.66 3.29
N SER A 414 -8.99 -1.54 4.09
CA SER A 414 -8.97 -0.78 5.35
C SER A 414 -7.66 -0.02 5.53
N ILE A 415 -7.74 1.32 5.49
CA ILE A 415 -6.59 2.20 5.68
C ILE A 415 -5.97 2.03 7.07
N SER A 416 -6.78 2.04 8.13
CA SER A 416 -6.31 1.92 9.51
C SER A 416 -5.70 0.55 9.81
N ARG A 417 -6.39 -0.54 9.46
CA ARG A 417 -5.89 -1.89 9.76
C ARG A 417 -4.69 -2.25 8.90
N GLN A 418 -4.51 -1.66 7.73
CA GLN A 418 -3.45 -2.06 6.82
C GLN A 418 -2.35 -1.00 6.77
N PHE A 419 -2.46 0.01 5.91
CA PHE A 419 -1.38 0.96 5.69
C PHE A 419 -0.97 1.71 6.96
N GLU A 420 -1.92 2.30 7.69
CA GLU A 420 -1.57 3.08 8.90
C GLU A 420 -1.02 2.18 10.00
N PHE A 421 -1.54 0.96 10.16
CA PHE A 421 -1.01 0.01 11.14
C PHE A 421 0.44 -0.37 10.82
N VAL A 422 0.72 -0.80 9.59
CA VAL A 422 2.08 -1.16 9.16
C VAL A 422 3.03 0.02 9.35
N GLN A 423 2.63 1.20 8.88
CA GLN A 423 3.45 2.40 8.97
C GLN A 423 3.73 2.80 10.43
N ASN A 424 2.70 2.81 11.28
CA ASN A 424 2.81 3.23 12.67
C ASN A 424 3.46 2.14 13.55
N ALA A 425 2.78 1.00 13.69
CA ALA A 425 3.10 -0.01 14.67
C ALA A 425 4.39 -0.76 14.36
N TRP A 426 4.75 -0.90 13.09
CA TRP A 426 5.92 -1.69 12.69
C TRP A 426 7.07 -0.86 12.15
N VAL A 427 6.79 0.08 11.24
CA VAL A 427 7.85 0.88 10.59
C VAL A 427 8.34 2.02 11.50
N MET A 428 7.42 2.82 12.04
CA MET A 428 7.74 4.00 12.85
C MET A 428 7.90 3.74 14.35
N SER A 429 7.42 2.59 14.83
CA SER A 429 7.58 2.22 16.23
C SER A 429 9.04 1.99 16.58
N SER A 430 9.48 2.62 17.67
CA SER A 430 10.79 2.38 18.28
C SER A 430 10.85 1.05 19.05
N LYS A 431 9.70 0.35 19.16
CA LYS A 431 9.53 -0.94 19.84
C LYS A 431 8.89 -1.94 18.89
N PHE A 432 9.61 -3.00 18.54
CA PHE A 432 9.14 -3.99 17.59
C PHE A 432 9.85 -5.33 17.79
N GLY A 433 9.15 -6.46 17.86
CA GLY A 433 9.77 -7.79 17.95
C GLY A 433 10.83 -7.94 19.06
N GLY A 434 10.64 -7.27 20.22
CA GLY A 434 11.61 -7.27 21.32
C GLY A 434 12.77 -6.27 21.20
N VAL A 435 12.96 -5.61 20.06
CA VAL A 435 13.90 -4.48 19.95
C VAL A 435 13.29 -3.21 20.51
N GLN A 436 14.16 -2.34 21.06
CA GLN A 436 13.80 -1.02 21.59
C GLN A 436 14.79 0.02 21.09
N GLN A 437 14.36 1.28 21.02
CA GLN A 437 15.18 2.42 20.57
C GLN A 437 15.67 2.28 19.12
N GLU A 438 14.91 1.55 18.30
CA GLU A 438 15.19 1.34 16.88
C GLU A 438 13.92 1.45 16.06
N ARG A 439 13.99 2.19 14.97
CA ARG A 439 12.95 2.25 13.94
C ARG A 439 13.45 1.56 12.68
N ASP A 440 12.57 1.41 11.70
CA ASP A 440 12.95 0.96 10.37
C ASP A 440 14.17 1.74 9.82
N PRO A 441 15.22 1.09 9.32
CA PRO A 441 16.46 1.75 8.93
C PRO A 441 16.34 2.60 7.66
N LEU A 442 15.28 2.43 6.87
CA LEU A 442 15.05 3.19 5.63
C LEU A 442 14.03 4.29 5.84
N LEU A 443 12.85 3.93 6.34
CA LEU A 443 11.70 4.83 6.45
C LEU A 443 11.58 5.51 7.80
N GLY A 444 12.13 4.93 8.87
CA GLY A 444 11.98 5.44 10.23
C GLY A 444 12.48 6.88 10.39
N THR A 445 11.74 7.70 11.14
CA THR A 445 12.21 9.03 11.53
C THR A 445 13.31 8.91 12.58
N ARG A 446 14.24 9.86 12.61
CA ARG A 446 15.36 9.87 13.57
C ARG A 446 15.13 10.79 14.77
N GLU A 447 13.87 11.17 14.99
CA GLU A 447 13.50 11.97 16.16
C GLU A 447 13.69 11.15 17.44
N PRO A 448 14.39 11.68 18.46
CA PRO A 448 14.47 11.06 19.77
C PRO A 448 13.08 10.85 20.39
N LEU A 449 12.97 9.87 21.28
CA LEU A 449 11.75 9.67 22.06
C LEU A 449 11.57 10.82 23.06
N ALA A 450 10.34 10.99 23.56
CA ALA A 450 10.01 12.05 24.52
C ALA A 450 10.83 12.00 25.82
N ASN A 451 11.38 10.84 26.18
CA ASN A 451 12.29 10.64 27.31
C ASN A 451 13.78 10.93 26.97
N GLY A 452 14.08 11.39 25.76
CA GLY A 452 15.43 11.70 25.28
C GLY A 452 16.19 10.52 24.69
N GLU A 453 15.63 9.31 24.67
CA GLU A 453 16.31 8.15 24.09
C GLU A 453 16.42 8.27 22.56
N ALA A 454 17.61 7.98 22.04
CA ALA A 454 17.88 8.02 20.60
C ALA A 454 17.16 6.88 19.85
N THR A 455 16.77 7.13 18.60
CA THR A 455 16.09 6.15 17.72
C THR A 455 16.86 5.89 16.41
N ASP A 456 18.08 6.41 16.33
CA ASP A 456 18.96 6.46 15.17
C ASP A 456 19.97 5.29 15.14
N SER A 457 19.62 4.17 15.77
CA SER A 457 20.48 2.99 15.85
C SER A 457 19.92 1.79 15.09
N PHE A 458 20.82 0.94 14.59
CA PHE A 458 20.49 -0.30 13.90
C PHE A 458 21.39 -1.43 14.40
N ARG A 459 20.80 -2.41 15.09
CA ARG A 459 21.50 -3.58 15.64
C ARG A 459 21.46 -4.77 14.70
N ARG A 460 22.59 -5.47 14.64
CA ARG A 460 22.78 -6.75 13.94
C ARG A 460 23.27 -7.78 14.96
N PRO A 461 22.38 -8.67 15.42
CA PRO A 461 22.76 -9.81 16.25
C PRO A 461 23.84 -10.67 15.58
N ASP A 462 24.84 -11.12 16.35
CA ASP A 462 25.91 -12.01 15.90
C ASP A 462 25.86 -13.29 16.77
N PRO A 463 25.66 -14.50 16.20
CA PRO A 463 25.57 -15.73 16.98
C PRO A 463 26.82 -16.04 17.80
N GLY A 464 27.99 -15.57 17.35
CA GLY A 464 29.30 -15.91 17.93
C GLY A 464 29.92 -14.78 18.75
N GLY A 465 29.23 -13.67 18.96
CA GLY A 465 29.85 -12.47 19.53
C GLY A 465 28.87 -11.39 19.99
N PRO A 466 29.38 -10.20 20.36
CA PRO A 466 28.53 -9.09 20.75
C PRO A 466 27.67 -8.58 19.59
N VAL A 467 26.48 -8.06 19.91
CA VAL A 467 25.61 -7.39 18.95
C VAL A 467 26.35 -6.22 18.30
N ARG A 468 26.41 -6.19 16.97
CA ARG A 468 26.99 -5.07 16.23
C ARG A 468 25.96 -3.96 16.13
N GLN A 469 26.36 -2.73 16.43
CA GLN A 469 25.46 -1.57 16.40
C GLN A 469 26.00 -0.51 15.43
N THR A 470 25.13 -0.06 14.53
CA THR A 470 25.34 1.15 13.72
C THR A 470 24.59 2.28 14.42
N ARG A 471 25.21 3.45 14.60
CA ARG A 471 24.62 4.62 15.28
C ARG A 471 24.56 5.81 14.34
N GLN A 472 23.86 6.88 14.74
CA GLN A 472 23.76 8.12 13.96
C GLN A 472 23.21 7.87 12.55
N LEU A 473 22.30 6.90 12.43
CA LEU A 473 21.68 6.56 11.16
C LEU A 473 20.88 7.77 10.68
N PRO A 474 21.19 8.36 9.51
CA PRO A 474 20.46 9.51 9.01
C PRO A 474 19.12 9.08 8.43
N GLN A 475 18.31 10.07 8.05
CA GLN A 475 17.07 9.83 7.34
C GLN A 475 17.34 9.78 5.83
N PHE A 476 17.16 8.61 5.21
CA PHE A 476 17.41 8.42 3.78
C PHE A 476 16.20 8.69 2.89
N VAL A 477 15.00 8.72 3.48
CA VAL A 477 13.74 8.89 2.74
C VAL A 477 13.01 10.13 3.23
N THR A 478 12.62 10.99 2.29
CA THR A 478 11.83 12.20 2.55
C THR A 478 10.48 12.12 1.88
N VAL A 479 9.42 12.43 2.62
CA VAL A 479 8.06 12.49 2.09
C VAL A 479 7.86 13.83 1.38
N ARG A 480 7.46 13.78 0.11
CA ARG A 480 7.19 14.96 -0.72
C ARG A 480 5.71 15.18 -1.02
N GLY A 481 4.86 14.20 -0.70
CA GLY A 481 3.42 14.32 -0.85
C GLY A 481 2.74 12.98 -0.67
N GLY A 482 1.43 13.01 -0.51
CA GLY A 482 0.65 11.80 -0.35
C GLY A 482 -0.83 12.09 -0.20
N GLY A 483 -1.63 11.03 -0.28
CA GLY A 483 -3.07 11.12 -0.13
C GLY A 483 -3.75 9.77 -0.03
N TYR A 484 -4.98 9.80 0.47
CA TYR A 484 -5.89 8.67 0.48
C TYR A 484 -6.96 8.89 -0.59
N PHE A 485 -7.15 7.88 -1.42
CA PHE A 485 -8.10 7.87 -2.51
C PHE A 485 -8.98 6.63 -2.43
N PHE A 486 -10.16 6.69 -3.01
CA PHE A 486 -10.99 5.54 -3.31
C PHE A 486 -10.92 5.27 -4.80
N MET A 487 -10.48 4.06 -5.18
CA MET A 487 -10.49 3.56 -6.54
C MET A 487 -11.78 2.75 -6.75
N PRO A 488 -12.83 3.31 -7.35
CA PRO A 488 -14.14 2.67 -7.48
C PRO A 488 -14.15 1.52 -8.49
N GLY A 489 -15.17 0.65 -8.41
CA GLY A 489 -15.54 -0.24 -9.50
C GLY A 489 -16.10 0.53 -10.71
N LEU A 490 -16.20 -0.13 -11.88
CA LEU A 490 -16.63 0.52 -13.13
C LEU A 490 -18.11 0.93 -13.10
N ARG A 491 -18.98 0.18 -12.41
CA ARG A 491 -20.39 0.54 -12.16
C ARG A 491 -20.51 1.74 -11.22
N ALA A 492 -19.62 1.84 -10.23
CA ALA A 492 -19.54 3.02 -9.37
C ALA A 492 -19.08 4.27 -10.16
N LEU A 493 -18.16 4.12 -11.12
CA LEU A 493 -17.84 5.20 -12.08
C LEU A 493 -19.06 5.59 -12.93
N ARG A 494 -19.83 4.62 -13.42
CA ARG A 494 -21.07 4.89 -14.17
C ARG A 494 -22.12 5.60 -13.32
N TYR A 495 -22.27 5.22 -12.05
CA TYR A 495 -23.13 5.92 -11.10
C TYR A 495 -22.66 7.37 -10.89
N LEU A 496 -21.36 7.60 -10.69
CA LEU A 496 -20.81 8.97 -10.58
C LEU A 496 -21.06 9.79 -11.85
N ALA A 497 -21.00 9.17 -13.03
CA ALA A 497 -21.26 9.83 -14.29
C ALA A 497 -22.74 10.22 -14.49
N THR A 498 -23.69 9.50 -13.88
CA THR A 498 -25.14 9.75 -14.01
C THR A 498 -25.73 10.52 -12.85
N SER A 499 -25.06 10.59 -11.70
CA SER A 499 -25.52 11.30 -10.52
C SER A 499 -25.53 12.81 -10.76
N SER A 500 -26.72 13.41 -10.81
CA SER A 500 -26.87 14.86 -10.85
C SER A 500 -26.60 15.44 -9.46
N ALA A 501 -25.84 16.53 -9.38
CA ALA A 501 -25.77 17.32 -8.15
C ALA A 501 -27.19 17.65 -7.69
N ALA A 502 -27.60 17.14 -6.53
CA ALA A 502 -28.86 17.53 -5.92
C ALA A 502 -28.86 19.05 -5.77
N GLY A 503 -29.90 19.69 -6.32
CA GLY A 503 -29.98 21.13 -6.43
C GLY A 503 -29.69 21.84 -5.12
N SER A 504 -29.05 23.00 -5.23
CA SER A 504 -29.12 24.08 -4.26
C SER A 504 -30.50 24.06 -3.61
N THR A 505 -30.53 23.70 -2.32
CA THR A 505 -31.66 24.04 -1.46
C THR A 505 -31.81 25.54 -1.55
N LYS A 506 -32.83 25.97 -2.29
CA LYS A 506 -33.40 27.30 -2.10
C LYS A 506 -33.80 27.37 -0.64
N ASP A 507 -33.11 28.21 0.10
CA ASP A 507 -33.60 28.73 1.36
C ASP A 507 -35.01 29.30 1.10
N HIS A 508 -36.01 28.60 1.62
CA HIS A 508 -37.34 29.17 1.75
C HIS A 508 -37.39 29.88 3.10
N ALA A 509 -37.30 31.20 3.00
CA ALA A 509 -37.88 32.27 3.84
C ALA A 509 -38.02 32.03 5.35
#